data_AF-A0A263DWD1-F1
#
_entry.id   AF-A0A263DWD1-F1
#
_cell.length_a   1.000
_cell.length_b   1.000
_cell.length_c   1.000
_cell.angle_alpha   90.00
_cell.angle_beta   90.00
_cell.angle_gamma   90.00
#
_symmetry.space_group_name_H-M   'P 1'
#
loop_
_entity.id
_entity.type
_entity.pdbx_description
1 polymer ?
#
loop_
_entity_poly.entity_id
_entity_poly.type
_entity_poly.pdbx_seq_one_letter_code
_entity_poly.pdbx_strand_id
1 'polypeptide(L)'
;MAFWVTATGEGFAMGEAADEAAARRMIESQQRGSVTFDENTGRYRWTVVLDGGKSSHGYAETRDEAWWFVEEALNRPYRGTRYRGPRGRFSLPPQPRS
;
A
#
# COMPACT_ATOMS: atom_id res chain seq x y z
N MET A 1 4.64 -17.97 -8.81
CA MET A 1 3.98 -17.87 -7.50
C MET A 1 5.06 -17.84 -6.44
N ALA A 2 5.02 -16.87 -5.55
CA ALA A 2 6.01 -16.65 -4.50
C ALA A 2 5.29 -16.33 -3.19
N PHE A 3 5.75 -16.90 -2.08
CA PHE A 3 5.28 -16.56 -0.75
C PHE A 3 6.32 -15.67 -0.07
N TRP A 4 5.85 -14.73 0.74
CA TRP A 4 6.74 -13.82 1.45
C TRP A 4 6.33 -13.68 2.92
N VAL A 5 7.32 -13.35 3.74
CA VAL A 5 7.16 -12.96 5.13
C VAL A 5 8.08 -11.78 5.41
N THR A 6 7.63 -10.82 6.22
CA THR A 6 8.46 -9.70 6.67
C THR A 6 8.13 -9.29 8.08
N ALA A 7 9.12 -8.80 8.81
CA ALA A 7 8.93 -8.25 10.15
C ALA A 7 8.26 -6.88 10.05
N THR A 8 7.28 -6.64 10.92
CA THR A 8 6.62 -5.35 11.12
C THR A 8 6.82 -4.90 12.56
N GLY A 9 6.46 -3.65 12.89
CA GLY A 9 6.56 -3.16 14.27
C GLY A 9 5.74 -3.95 15.30
N GLU A 10 4.78 -4.76 14.85
CA GLU A 10 3.87 -5.54 15.70
C GLU A 10 4.04 -7.07 15.55
N GLY A 11 5.01 -7.54 14.77
CA GLY A 11 5.25 -8.97 14.56
C GLY A 11 5.70 -9.28 13.13
N PHE A 12 4.94 -10.11 12.42
CA PHE A 12 5.24 -10.51 11.05
C PHE A 12 4.01 -10.38 10.17
N ALA A 13 4.20 -9.87 8.95
CA ALA A 13 3.23 -9.92 7.87
C ALA A 13 3.66 -10.99 6.85
N MET A 14 2.71 -11.72 6.30
CA MET A 14 2.96 -12.69 5.23
C MET A 14 1.93 -12.57 4.12
N GLY A 15 2.28 -13.03 2.92
CA GLY A 15 1.35 -13.03 1.80
C GLY A 15 1.86 -13.86 0.62
N GLU A 16 1.01 -13.92 -0.40
CA GLU A 16 1.31 -14.57 -1.67
C GLU A 16 1.40 -13.51 -2.77
N ALA A 17 2.31 -13.72 -3.72
CA ALA A 17 2.50 -12.89 -4.89
C ALA A 17 2.68 -13.75 -6.15
N ALA A 18 2.42 -13.14 -7.30
CA ALA A 18 2.57 -13.80 -8.60
C ALA A 18 4.04 -14.23 -8.86
N ASP A 19 5.01 -13.40 -8.46
CA ASP A 19 6.44 -13.61 -8.65
C ASP A 19 7.26 -12.94 -7.53
N GLU A 20 8.59 -13.15 -7.55
CA GLU A 20 9.50 -12.60 -6.54
C GLU A 20 9.56 -11.06 -6.55
N ALA A 21 9.41 -10.43 -7.72
CA ALA A 21 9.44 -8.97 -7.83
C ALA A 21 8.18 -8.33 -7.21
N ALA A 22 7.02 -8.96 -7.39
CA ALA A 22 5.78 -8.60 -6.71
C ALA A 22 5.88 -8.84 -5.19
N ALA A 23 6.48 -9.96 -4.77
CA ALA A 23 6.71 -10.24 -3.35
C ALA A 23 7.59 -9.16 -2.69
N ARG A 24 8.68 -8.72 -3.35
CA ARG A 24 9.55 -7.64 -2.85
C ARG A 24 8.81 -6.32 -2.68
N ARG A 25 7.93 -5.96 -3.63
CA ARG A 25 7.09 -4.74 -3.54
C ARG A 25 6.08 -4.81 -2.39
N MET A 26 5.48 -5.98 -2.17
CA MET A 26 4.58 -6.19 -1.04
C MET A 26 5.30 -6.09 0.31
N ILE A 27 6.50 -6.68 0.42
CA ILE A 27 7.35 -6.55 1.60
C ILE A 27 7.68 -5.07 1.90
N GLU A 28 8.15 -4.31 0.90
CA GLU A 28 8.46 -2.88 1.10
C GLU A 28 7.21 -2.10 1.54
N SER A 29 6.05 -2.44 0.99
CA SER A 29 4.77 -1.85 1.36
C SER A 29 4.43 -2.07 2.82
N GLN A 30 4.63 -3.29 3.35
CA GLN A 30 4.42 -3.58 4.78
C GLN A 30 5.43 -2.88 5.70
N GLN A 31 6.66 -2.67 5.25
CA GLN A 31 7.70 -2.02 6.07
C GLN A 31 7.50 -0.51 6.17
N ARG A 32 6.94 0.11 5.13
CA ARG A 32 6.86 1.57 5.00
C ARG A 32 5.44 2.12 5.09
N GLY A 33 4.45 1.25 5.01
CA GLY A 33 3.05 1.59 5.03
C GLY A 33 2.30 0.93 6.18
N SER A 34 1.19 1.56 6.55
CA SER A 34 0.27 1.06 7.56
C SER A 34 -1.16 1.23 7.06
N VAL A 35 -2.00 0.22 7.29
CA VAL A 35 -3.43 0.25 7.00
C VAL A 35 -4.17 -0.06 8.29
N THR A 36 -5.01 0.87 8.74
CA THR A 36 -5.78 0.76 9.97
C THR A 36 -7.26 1.00 9.68
N PHE A 37 -8.16 0.24 10.29
CA PHE A 37 -9.59 0.50 10.19
C PHE A 37 -9.98 1.68 11.10
N ASP A 38 -10.69 2.66 10.56
CA ASP A 38 -11.17 3.83 11.27
C ASP A 38 -12.68 3.65 11.56
N GLU A 39 -13.00 3.29 12.80
CA GLU A 39 -14.37 2.99 13.24
C GLU A 39 -15.32 4.19 13.10
N ASN A 40 -14.81 5.43 13.15
CA ASN A 40 -15.66 6.62 13.04
C ASN A 40 -16.17 6.84 11.61
N THR A 41 -15.35 6.45 10.62
CA THR A 41 -15.67 6.65 9.21
C THR A 41 -16.12 5.36 8.53
N GLY A 42 -15.92 4.20 9.17
CA GLY A 42 -16.16 2.88 8.57
C GLY A 42 -15.19 2.55 7.44
N ARG A 43 -14.06 3.25 7.32
CA ARG A 43 -13.11 3.16 6.21
C ARG A 43 -11.72 2.75 6.68
N TYR A 44 -10.92 2.22 5.76
CA TYR A 44 -9.51 1.91 6.02
C TYR A 44 -8.65 3.15 5.75
N ARG A 45 -8.00 3.66 6.80
CA ARG A 45 -6.98 4.70 6.68
C ARG A 45 -5.65 4.04 6.30
N TRP A 46 -5.09 4.45 5.18
CA TRP A 46 -3.75 4.07 4.76
C TRP A 46 -2.77 5.22 4.97
N THR A 47 -1.55 4.91 5.35
CA THR A 47 -0.44 5.87 5.50
C THR A 47 0.84 5.22 5.01
N VAL A 48 1.74 6.01 4.43
CA VAL A 48 3.02 5.53 3.91
C VAL A 48 4.12 6.57 4.09
N VAL A 49 5.32 6.12 4.43
CA VAL A 49 6.51 6.95 4.56
C VAL A 49 7.36 6.82 3.29
N LEU A 50 7.46 7.90 2.53
CA LEU A 50 8.27 8.04 1.31
C LEU A 50 9.73 8.37 1.65
N ASP A 51 10.63 8.23 0.67
CA ASP A 51 12.03 8.61 0.86
C ASP A 51 12.14 10.10 1.18
N GLY A 52 13.03 10.45 2.10
CA GLY A 52 13.17 11.81 2.62
C GLY A 52 12.17 12.18 3.72
N GLY A 53 11.52 11.18 4.35
CA GLY A 53 10.69 11.37 5.54
C GLY A 53 9.31 11.99 5.29
N LYS A 54 8.92 12.19 4.02
CA LYS A 54 7.58 12.69 3.66
C LYS A 54 6.57 11.57 3.77
N SER A 55 5.42 11.82 4.40
CA SER A 55 4.32 10.86 4.47
C SER A 55 3.22 11.16 3.46
N SER A 56 2.58 10.14 2.90
CA SER A 56 1.30 10.22 2.20
C SER A 56 0.25 9.40 2.93
N HIS A 57 -1.02 9.80 2.86
CA HIS A 57 -2.11 9.08 3.50
C HIS A 57 -3.43 9.31 2.78
N GLY A 58 -4.43 8.48 3.09
CA GLY A 58 -5.78 8.59 2.57
C GLY A 58 -6.72 7.56 3.19
N TYR A 59 -7.92 7.47 2.62
CA TYR A 59 -8.95 6.51 3.01
C TYR A 59 -9.31 5.62 1.83
N ALA A 60 -9.70 4.39 2.14
CA ALA A 60 -10.20 3.38 1.19
C ALA A 60 -11.39 2.64 1.82
N GLU A 61 -12.26 2.08 0.98
CA GLU A 61 -13.45 1.36 1.45
C GLU A 61 -13.07 -0.07 1.89
N THR A 62 -12.01 -0.64 1.32
CA THR A 62 -11.54 -1.99 1.65
C THR A 62 -10.08 -2.01 2.08
N ARG A 63 -9.69 -3.04 2.84
CA ARG A 63 -8.31 -3.26 3.28
C ARG A 63 -7.36 -3.46 2.08
N ASP A 64 -7.82 -4.19 1.07
CA ASP A 64 -7.02 -4.49 -0.12
C ASP A 64 -6.82 -3.23 -0.97
N GLU A 65 -7.85 -2.41 -1.09
CA GLU A 65 -7.75 -1.10 -1.76
C GLU A 65 -6.79 -0.16 -1.00
N ALA A 66 -6.83 -0.15 0.32
CA ALA A 66 -5.89 0.61 1.14
C ALA A 66 -4.43 0.18 0.88
N TRP A 67 -4.15 -1.13 0.85
CA TRP A 67 -2.81 -1.64 0.53
C TRP A 67 -2.40 -1.36 -0.91
N TRP A 68 -3.35 -1.40 -1.85
CA TRP A 68 -3.12 -1.00 -3.23
C TRP A 68 -2.65 0.46 -3.32
N PHE A 69 -3.28 1.38 -2.57
CA PHE A 69 -2.83 2.78 -2.52
C PHE A 69 -1.43 2.94 -1.90
N VAL A 70 -1.08 2.12 -0.90
CA VAL A 70 0.27 2.11 -0.32
C VAL A 70 1.31 1.71 -1.37
N GLU A 71 1.08 0.59 -2.07
CA GLU A 71 1.99 0.11 -3.12
C GLU A 71 2.12 1.16 -4.24
N GLU A 72 1.01 1.75 -4.67
CA GLU A 72 1.01 2.79 -5.70
C GLU A 72 1.82 4.01 -5.26
N ALA A 73 1.61 4.49 -4.02
CA ALA A 73 2.28 5.66 -3.50
C ALA A 73 3.80 5.43 -3.36
N LEU A 74 4.24 4.22 -2.99
CA LEU A 74 5.66 3.87 -2.92
C LEU A 74 6.32 3.85 -4.29
N ASN A 75 5.67 3.22 -5.26
CA ASN A 75 6.27 2.96 -6.58
C ASN A 75 6.02 4.11 -7.58
N ARG A 76 5.47 5.23 -7.15
CA ARG A 76 5.12 6.34 -8.04
C ARG A 76 6.36 7.03 -8.62
N PRO A 77 6.48 7.19 -9.96
CA PRO A 77 7.68 7.78 -10.58
C PRO A 77 7.96 9.25 -10.21
N TYR A 78 6.94 10.02 -9.84
CA TYR A 78 7.05 11.48 -9.62
C TYR A 78 7.12 11.87 -8.13
N ARG A 79 7.76 11.02 -7.32
CA ARG A 79 7.95 11.22 -5.89
C ARG A 79 8.51 12.63 -5.61
N GLY A 80 7.89 13.36 -4.67
CA GLY A 80 8.37 14.68 -4.24
C GLY A 80 8.00 15.88 -5.14
N THR A 81 7.32 15.66 -6.26
CA THR A 81 6.78 16.76 -7.11
C THR A 81 5.32 17.05 -6.75
N ARG A 82 4.82 18.26 -7.06
CA ARG A 82 3.39 18.62 -6.91
C ARG A 82 2.46 17.88 -7.89
N TYR A 83 2.99 16.93 -8.65
CA TYR A 83 2.25 16.25 -9.71
C TYR A 83 1.19 15.29 -9.16
N ARG A 84 -0.09 15.61 -9.39
CA ARG A 84 -1.23 14.71 -9.17
C ARG A 84 -1.61 13.99 -10.47
N GLY A 85 -0.72 13.13 -10.98
CA GLY A 85 -1.04 12.22 -12.08
C GLY A 85 -2.10 11.16 -11.74
N PRO A 86 -2.64 10.47 -12.77
CA PRO A 86 -3.67 9.47 -12.62
C PRO A 86 -3.22 8.31 -11.73
N ARG A 87 -4.17 7.77 -10.94
CA ARG A 87 -3.99 6.54 -10.19
C ARG A 87 -4.21 5.33 -11.12
N GLY A 88 -3.66 4.17 -10.79
CA GLY A 88 -3.88 2.92 -11.54
C GLY A 88 -2.69 2.48 -12.39
N ARG A 89 -1.47 2.94 -12.09
CA ARG A 89 -0.30 2.73 -12.98
C ARG A 89 0.21 1.30 -13.03
N PHE A 90 0.06 0.55 -11.93
CA PHE A 90 0.56 -0.82 -11.81
C PHE A 90 -0.55 -1.86 -11.93
N SER A 91 -1.76 -1.51 -11.50
CA SER A 91 -2.98 -2.31 -11.61
C SER A 91 -4.18 -1.40 -11.32
N LEU A 92 -5.40 -1.81 -11.69
CA LEU A 92 -6.60 -1.10 -11.22
C LEU A 92 -6.80 -1.39 -9.73
N PRO A 93 -7.34 -0.43 -8.94
CA PRO A 93 -7.73 -0.72 -7.57
C PRO A 93 -8.72 -1.88 -7.56
N PRO A 94 -8.63 -2.80 -6.58
CA PRO A 94 -9.60 -3.88 -6.45
C PRO A 94 -11.01 -3.26 -6.32
N GLN A 95 -11.95 -3.72 -7.13
CA GLN A 95 -13.32 -3.21 -7.04
C GLN A 95 -13.92 -3.64 -5.70
N PRO A 96 -14.64 -2.74 -5.00
CA PRO A 96 -15.41 -3.15 -3.85
C PRO A 96 -16.38 -4.24 -4.31
N ARG A 97 -16.38 -5.39 -3.62
CA ARG A 97 -17.39 -6.42 -3.88
C ARG A 97 -18.75 -5.83 -3.52
N SER A 98 -19.60 -5.64 -4.53
CA SER A 98 -20.99 -5.21 -4.40
C SER A 98 -21.83 -6.24 -3.64
#